data_AF-A0A7V2LR71-F1
#
_entry.id   AF-A0A7V2LR71-F1
#
_cell.length_a   1.000
_cell.length_b   1.000
_cell.length_c   1.000
_cell.angle_alpha   90.00
_cell.angle_beta   90.00
_cell.angle_gamma   90.00
#
_symmetry.space_group_name_H-M   'P 1'
#
loop_
_entity.id
_entity.type
_entity.pdbx_description
1 polymer ?
#
loop_
_entity_poly.entity_id
_entity_poly.type
_entity_poly.pdbx_seq_one_letter_code
_entity_poly.pdbx_strand_id
1 'polypeptide(L)'
;MDKLEVLRKSDVFHYLEDDELEEVAKMCTPEVFETGTVICKQDREEEKIYVIEEGLVSVLLELGPTDRRQIQAASNFECFGWSASIPPYRCTCTVKALEKTKVLAFNGKELRNLVYSDPKLCAAIAGGVAYVISQRLRAAFTQLMGVAYQD
;
A
#
# COMPACT_ATOMS: atom_id res chain seq x y z
N MET A 1 16.64 -5.90 -5.53
CA MET A 1 16.99 -5.76 -4.11
C MET A 1 16.64 -7.07 -3.41
N ASP A 2 17.16 -7.34 -2.21
CA ASP A 2 16.68 -8.50 -1.45
C ASP A 2 15.23 -8.25 -1.00
N LYS A 3 14.35 -9.24 -1.19
CA LYS A 3 12.93 -9.16 -0.83
C LYS A 3 12.77 -8.85 0.66
N LEU A 4 13.57 -9.49 1.52
CA LEU A 4 13.50 -9.25 2.97
C LEU A 4 13.89 -7.82 3.33
N GLU A 5 14.86 -7.23 2.62
CA GLU A 5 15.26 -5.84 2.81
C GLU A 5 14.13 -4.86 2.44
N VAL A 6 13.43 -5.12 1.33
CA VAL A 6 12.23 -4.34 0.92
C VAL A 6 11.20 -4.36 2.04
N LEU A 7 10.85 -5.55 2.54
CA LEU A 7 9.79 -5.71 3.54
C LEU A 7 10.17 -5.08 4.87
N ARG A 8 11.41 -5.29 5.33
CA ARG A 8 11.90 -4.70 6.58
C ARG A 8 11.84 -3.17 6.58
N LYS A 9 12.15 -2.55 5.44
CA LYS A 9 12.12 -1.09 5.28
C LYS A 9 10.71 -0.55 5.04
N SER A 10 9.74 -1.42 4.74
CA SER A 10 8.43 -0.98 4.29
C SER A 10 7.55 -0.42 5.40
N ASP A 11 6.80 0.62 5.09
CA ASP A 11 5.85 1.27 6.01
C ASP A 11 4.77 0.32 6.57
N VAL A 12 4.44 -0.75 5.87
CA VAL A 12 3.41 -1.72 6.29
C VAL A 12 3.99 -2.91 7.07
N PHE A 13 5.28 -3.21 6.95
CA PHE A 13 5.89 -4.39 7.60
C PHE A 13 7.10 -4.08 8.49
N HIS A 14 7.48 -2.82 8.69
CA HIS A 14 8.66 -2.46 9.47
C HIS A 14 8.62 -2.83 10.97
N TYR A 15 7.45 -3.21 11.49
CA TYR A 15 7.29 -3.69 12.87
C TYR A 15 7.45 -5.21 13.01
N LEU A 16 7.59 -5.95 11.91
CA LEU A 16 7.71 -7.41 11.93
C LEU A 16 9.13 -7.84 12.28
N GLU A 17 9.22 -8.89 13.07
CA GLU A 17 10.47 -9.56 13.40
C GLU A 17 10.99 -10.42 12.23
N ASP A 18 12.22 -10.92 12.32
CA ASP A 18 12.90 -11.62 11.21
C ASP A 18 12.14 -12.87 10.73
N ASP A 19 11.63 -13.67 11.66
CA ASP A 19 10.82 -14.87 11.36
C ASP A 19 9.47 -14.51 10.71
N GLU A 20 8.83 -13.44 11.19
CA GLU A 20 7.58 -12.92 10.62
C GLU A 20 7.79 -12.36 9.20
N LEU A 21 8.90 -11.66 8.97
CA LEU A 21 9.27 -11.16 7.63
C LEU A 21 9.55 -12.31 6.65
N GLU A 22 10.17 -13.39 7.11
CA GLU A 22 10.38 -14.59 6.29
C GLU A 22 9.06 -15.25 5.87
N GLU A 23 8.07 -15.32 6.77
CA GLU A 23 6.74 -15.83 6.41
C GLU A 23 6.03 -14.91 5.42
N VAL A 24 6.01 -13.60 5.67
CA VAL A 24 5.42 -12.62 4.74
C VAL A 24 6.12 -12.64 3.37
N ALA A 25 7.43 -12.83 3.33
CA ALA A 25 8.19 -12.95 2.08
C ALA A 25 7.75 -14.12 1.19
N LYS A 26 7.22 -15.20 1.77
CA LYS A 26 6.66 -16.36 1.05
C LYS A 26 5.28 -16.05 0.45
N MET A 27 4.57 -15.05 0.97
CA MET A 27 3.21 -14.68 0.58
C MET A 27 3.14 -13.63 -0.54
N CYS A 28 4.27 -13.16 -1.07
CA CYS A 28 4.28 -12.18 -2.17
C CYS A 28 4.91 -12.67 -3.46
N THR A 29 4.35 -12.16 -4.56
CA THR A 29 4.86 -12.33 -5.91
C THR A 29 5.38 -10.99 -6.44
N PRO A 30 6.56 -10.95 -7.08
CA PRO A 30 7.05 -9.74 -7.72
C PRO A 30 6.19 -9.40 -8.95
N GLU A 31 5.82 -8.12 -9.08
CA GLU A 31 5.10 -7.60 -10.25
C GLU A 31 5.76 -6.32 -10.75
N VAL A 32 5.59 -6.03 -12.04
CA VAL A 32 6.16 -4.85 -12.69
C VAL A 32 5.08 -4.14 -13.49
N PHE A 33 4.94 -2.84 -13.25
CA PHE A 33 4.01 -1.97 -13.96
C PHE A 33 4.79 -0.95 -14.80
N GLU A 34 4.42 -0.82 -16.06
CA GLU A 34 5.02 0.20 -16.93
C GLU A 34 4.42 1.59 -16.64
N THR A 35 5.18 2.64 -16.94
CA THR A 35 4.75 4.03 -16.76
C THR A 35 3.36 4.27 -17.35
N GLY A 36 2.50 4.94 -16.58
CA GLY A 36 1.15 5.27 -17.01
C GLY A 36 0.09 4.22 -16.69
N THR A 37 0.48 3.04 -16.23
CA THR A 37 -0.44 1.96 -15.83
C THR A 37 -1.30 2.39 -14.65
N VAL A 38 -2.61 2.22 -14.76
CA VAL A 38 -3.53 2.32 -13.62
C VAL A 38 -3.53 0.97 -12.92
N ILE A 39 -2.97 0.94 -11.72
CA ILE A 39 -2.78 -0.30 -10.94
C ILE A 39 -4.02 -0.57 -10.08
N CYS A 40 -4.48 0.46 -9.38
CA CYS A 40 -5.68 0.43 -8.55
C CYS A 40 -6.66 1.47 -9.10
N LYS A 41 -7.96 1.18 -9.10
CA LYS A 41 -8.98 2.10 -9.62
C LYS A 41 -9.98 2.44 -8.52
N GLN A 42 -10.16 3.72 -8.22
CA GLN A 42 -11.09 4.20 -7.19
C GLN A 42 -12.47 3.54 -7.33
N ASP A 43 -13.05 3.18 -6.19
CA ASP A 43 -14.36 2.54 -6.09
C ASP A 43 -14.44 1.20 -6.82
N ARG A 44 -13.32 0.57 -7.19
CA ARG A 44 -13.29 -0.83 -7.68
C ARG A 44 -12.80 -1.74 -6.57
N GLU A 45 -13.18 -3.01 -6.68
CA GLU A 45 -12.66 -4.05 -5.81
C GLU A 45 -11.14 -4.08 -5.87
N GLU A 46 -10.51 -4.22 -4.71
CA GLU A 46 -9.08 -4.34 -4.53
C GLU A 46 -8.77 -5.68 -3.89
N GLU A 47 -7.97 -6.48 -4.58
CA GLU A 47 -7.62 -7.83 -4.16
C GLU A 47 -6.21 -7.90 -3.60
N LYS A 48 -5.35 -6.92 -3.91
CA LYS A 48 -3.93 -6.98 -3.61
C LYS A 48 -3.42 -5.77 -2.85
N ILE A 49 -2.49 -6.04 -1.94
CA ILE A 49 -1.64 -5.04 -1.29
C ILE A 49 -0.29 -5.06 -2.00
N TYR A 50 0.32 -3.90 -2.15
CA TYR A 50 1.60 -3.76 -2.83
C TYR A 50 2.59 -2.99 -1.97
N VAL A 51 3.83 -3.46 -1.92
CA VAL A 51 4.97 -2.72 -1.40
C VAL A 51 5.89 -2.38 -2.57
N ILE A 52 6.25 -1.12 -2.73
CA ILE A 52 7.10 -0.68 -3.84
C ILE A 52 8.55 -1.07 -3.54
N GLU A 53 9.15 -1.90 -4.39
CA GLU A 53 10.60 -2.16 -4.35
C GLU A 53 11.35 -0.98 -4.95
N GLU A 54 10.90 -0.52 -6.13
CA GLU A 54 11.52 0.54 -6.90
C GLU A 54 10.45 1.20 -7.77
N GLY A 55 10.35 2.52 -7.73
CA GLY A 55 9.50 3.30 -8.61
C GLY A 55 8.70 4.36 -7.89
N LEU A 56 7.74 4.94 -8.61
CA LEU A 56 6.89 6.01 -8.12
C LEU A 56 5.48 5.87 -8.68
N VAL A 57 4.49 5.93 -7.79
CA VAL A 57 3.08 5.94 -8.13
C VAL A 57 2.40 7.21 -7.63
N SER A 58 1.44 7.71 -8.41
CA SER A 58 0.53 8.78 -8.01
C SER A 58 -0.74 8.19 -7.42
N VAL A 59 -1.21 8.81 -6.35
CA VAL A 59 -2.50 8.53 -5.72
C VAL A 59 -3.46 9.66 -6.09
N LEU A 60 -4.50 9.31 -6.85
CA LEU A 60 -5.41 10.22 -7.51
C LEU A 60 -6.81 10.06 -6.91
N LEU A 61 -7.39 11.17 -6.46
CA LEU A 61 -8.81 11.25 -6.13
C LEU A 61 -9.59 11.62 -7.40
N GLU A 62 -10.60 10.82 -7.75
CA GLU A 62 -11.50 11.08 -8.88
C GLU A 62 -12.75 11.80 -8.37
N LEU A 63 -12.89 13.07 -8.77
CA LEU A 63 -13.99 13.96 -8.35
C LEU A 63 -15.14 13.99 -9.36
N GLY A 64 -14.92 13.42 -10.54
CA GLY A 64 -15.90 13.31 -11.61
C GLY A 64 -15.32 12.58 -12.83
N PRO A 65 -16.05 12.52 -13.94
CA PRO A 65 -15.63 11.75 -15.12
C PRO A 65 -14.27 12.16 -15.70
N THR A 66 -13.95 13.45 -15.64
CA THR A 66 -12.71 14.02 -16.17
C THR A 66 -11.84 14.72 -15.13
N ASP A 67 -12.37 14.99 -13.93
CA ASP A 67 -11.63 15.67 -12.87
C ASP A 67 -10.93 14.68 -11.95
N ARG A 68 -9.60 14.78 -11.93
CA ARG A 68 -8.73 13.97 -11.08
C ARG A 68 -7.71 14.88 -10.43
N ARG A 69 -7.50 14.69 -9.13
CA ARG A 69 -6.51 15.43 -8.36
C ARG A 69 -5.50 14.46 -7.77
N GLN A 70 -4.22 14.71 -8.00
CA GLN A 70 -3.18 14.01 -7.26
C GLN A 70 -3.20 14.53 -5.84
N ILE A 71 -3.47 13.62 -4.89
CA ILE A 71 -3.48 13.93 -3.47
C ILE A 71 -2.19 13.45 -2.81
N GLN A 72 -1.57 12.37 -3.28
CA GLN A 72 -0.35 11.84 -2.68
C GLN A 72 0.51 11.16 -3.76
N ALA A 73 1.75 10.84 -3.41
CA ALA A 73 2.58 9.89 -4.14
C ALA A 73 3.05 8.81 -3.16
N ALA A 74 3.42 7.64 -3.70
CA ALA A 74 4.10 6.60 -2.95
C ALA A 74 5.27 6.08 -3.78
N SER A 75 6.38 5.82 -3.13
CA SER A 75 7.68 5.49 -3.68
C SER A 75 8.28 4.29 -2.95
N ASN A 76 9.57 4.01 -3.17
CA ASN A 76 10.27 2.87 -2.59
C ASN A 76 9.93 2.67 -1.10
N PHE A 77 9.63 1.42 -0.76
CA PHE A 77 9.25 0.95 0.58
C PHE A 77 7.86 1.40 1.06
N GLU A 78 7.12 2.20 0.29
CA GLU A 78 5.76 2.59 0.67
C GLU A 78 4.72 1.60 0.14
N CYS A 79 3.65 1.44 0.91
CA CYS A 79 2.55 0.53 0.62
C CYS A 79 1.40 1.26 -0.08
N PHE A 80 0.80 0.62 -1.09
CA PHE A 80 -0.48 1.02 -1.67
C PHE A 80 -1.40 -0.19 -1.87
N GLY A 81 -2.67 0.05 -2.21
CA GLY A 81 -3.67 -1.03 -2.32
C GLY A 81 -4.08 -1.62 -0.97
N TRP A 82 -3.70 -1.00 0.16
CA TRP A 82 -4.02 -1.48 1.51
C TRP A 82 -5.52 -1.73 1.76
N SER A 83 -6.40 -1.10 0.97
CA SER A 83 -7.84 -1.34 0.96
C SER A 83 -8.18 -2.82 0.70
N ALA A 84 -7.30 -3.60 0.08
CA ALA A 84 -7.49 -5.05 -0.07
C ALA A 84 -7.68 -5.77 1.26
N SER A 85 -7.13 -5.25 2.37
CA SER A 85 -7.20 -5.86 3.71
C SER A 85 -8.34 -5.35 4.58
N ILE A 86 -9.08 -4.33 4.14
CA ILE A 86 -10.09 -3.66 4.97
C ILE A 86 -11.43 -3.60 4.23
N PRO A 87 -12.55 -4.05 4.85
CA PRO A 87 -13.88 -3.90 4.25
C PRO A 87 -14.18 -2.44 3.86
N PRO A 88 -14.82 -2.18 2.71
CA PRO A 88 -15.49 -3.13 1.81
C PRO A 88 -14.58 -3.71 0.72
N TYR A 89 -13.26 -3.71 0.89
CA TYR A 89 -12.27 -4.19 -0.09
C TYR A 89 -12.34 -3.42 -1.41
N ARG A 90 -12.54 -2.10 -1.33
CA ARG A 90 -12.60 -1.21 -2.49
C ARG A 90 -11.55 -0.14 -2.38
N CYS A 91 -10.91 0.17 -3.50
CA CYS A 91 -9.93 1.24 -3.60
C CYS A 91 -10.54 2.58 -3.16
N THR A 92 -9.91 3.24 -2.20
CA THR A 92 -10.27 4.61 -1.78
C THR A 92 -9.84 5.67 -2.78
N CYS A 93 -8.83 5.39 -3.60
CA CYS A 93 -8.28 6.26 -4.63
C CYS A 93 -7.79 5.44 -5.83
N THR A 94 -7.59 6.10 -6.97
CA THR A 94 -6.90 5.52 -8.12
C THR A 94 -5.39 5.60 -7.91
N VAL A 95 -4.65 4.53 -8.21
CA VAL A 95 -3.19 4.51 -8.17
C VAL A 95 -2.66 4.32 -9.59
N LYS A 96 -1.75 5.20 -10.01
CA LYS A 96 -1.16 5.18 -11.35
C LYS A 96 0.36 5.24 -11.28
N ALA A 97 1.04 4.34 -11.98
CA ALA A 97 2.50 4.38 -12.14
C ALA A 97 2.93 5.69 -12.84
N LEU A 98 3.79 6.48 -12.19
CA LEU A 98 4.42 7.67 -12.77
C LEU A 98 5.74 7.32 -13.49
N GLU A 99 6.37 6.23 -13.09
CA GLU A 99 7.49 5.60 -13.76
C GLU A 99 7.37 4.07 -13.71
N LYS A 100 8.28 3.35 -14.35
CA LYS A 100 8.33 1.89 -14.26
C LYS A 100 8.45 1.47 -12.79
N THR A 101 7.45 0.77 -12.27
CA THR A 101 7.33 0.46 -10.84
C THR A 101 7.37 -1.04 -10.62
N LYS A 102 8.34 -1.49 -9.82
CA LYS A 102 8.47 -2.87 -9.34
C LYS A 102 7.89 -2.97 -7.94
N VAL A 103 7.09 -4.00 -7.69
CA VAL A 103 6.42 -4.18 -6.41
C VAL A 103 6.49 -5.63 -5.94
N LEU A 104 6.33 -5.81 -4.64
CA LEU A 104 5.93 -7.07 -4.03
C LEU A 104 4.42 -7.03 -3.84
N ALA A 105 3.69 -7.91 -4.54
CA ALA A 105 2.24 -7.99 -4.49
C ALA A 105 1.78 -9.12 -3.57
N PHE A 106 0.81 -8.83 -2.72
CA PHE A 106 0.24 -9.73 -1.72
C PHE A 106 -1.25 -9.91 -1.96
N ASN A 107 -1.74 -11.14 -1.86
CA ASN A 107 -3.19 -11.36 -1.85
C ASN A 107 -3.78 -10.88 -0.51
N GLY A 108 -4.63 -9.85 -0.56
CA GLY A 108 -5.23 -9.28 0.65
C GLY A 108 -6.06 -10.28 1.44
N LYS A 109 -6.73 -11.23 0.77
CA LYS A 109 -7.53 -12.27 1.43
C LYS A 109 -6.65 -13.28 2.14
N GLU A 110 -5.52 -13.66 1.57
CA GLU A 110 -4.54 -14.55 2.23
C GLU A 110 -3.99 -13.91 3.50
N LEU A 111 -3.61 -12.62 3.43
CA LEU A 111 -3.16 -11.88 4.61
C LEU A 111 -4.23 -11.84 5.72
N ARG A 112 -5.50 -11.62 5.38
CA ARG A 112 -6.60 -11.65 6.37
C ARG A 112 -6.86 -13.04 6.93
N ASN A 113 -6.68 -14.08 6.13
CA ASN A 113 -6.91 -15.45 6.54
C ASN A 113 -5.85 -15.97 7.53
N LEU A 114 -4.74 -15.24 7.71
CA LEU A 114 -3.80 -15.51 8.79
C LEU A 114 -4.47 -15.49 10.17
N VAL A 115 -5.62 -14.81 10.33
CA VAL A 115 -6.40 -14.87 11.58
C VAL A 115 -6.73 -16.30 12.03
N TYR A 116 -6.76 -17.27 11.12
CA TYR A 116 -7.06 -18.68 11.44
C TYR A 116 -5.81 -19.53 11.67
N SER A 117 -4.66 -19.15 11.13
CA SER A 117 -3.42 -19.94 11.18
C SER A 117 -2.32 -19.31 12.03
N ASP A 118 -2.17 -17.99 11.95
CA ASP A 118 -1.26 -17.17 12.73
C ASP A 118 -1.91 -15.82 13.09
N PRO A 119 -2.74 -15.79 14.16
CA PRO A 119 -3.42 -14.57 14.59
C PRO A 119 -2.44 -13.46 15.03
N LYS A 120 -1.25 -13.82 15.51
CA LYS A 120 -0.24 -12.85 15.96
C LYS A 120 0.30 -12.09 14.76
N LEU A 121 0.73 -12.80 13.71
CA LEU A 121 1.18 -12.19 12.47
C LEU A 121 0.06 -11.39 11.80
N CYS A 122 -1.16 -11.93 11.77
CA CYS A 122 -2.32 -11.21 11.24
C CYS A 122 -2.53 -9.86 11.95
N ALA A 123 -2.44 -9.82 13.28
CA ALA A 123 -2.60 -8.61 14.06
C ALA A 123 -1.46 -7.60 13.82
N ALA A 124 -0.22 -8.09 13.71
CA ALA A 124 0.93 -7.25 13.41
C ALA A 124 0.80 -6.57 12.03
N ILE A 125 0.40 -7.33 11.00
CA ILE A 125 0.14 -6.80 9.66
C ILE A 125 -1.01 -5.79 9.68
N ALA A 126 -2.10 -6.07 10.40
CA ALA A 126 -3.19 -5.11 10.57
C ALA A 126 -2.73 -3.81 11.23
N GLY A 127 -1.80 -3.89 12.20
CA GLY A 127 -1.14 -2.73 12.81
C GLY A 127 -0.34 -1.91 11.81
N GLY A 128 0.44 -2.56 10.94
CA GLY A 128 1.16 -1.90 9.85
C GLY A 128 0.24 -1.22 8.84
N VAL A 129 -0.87 -1.87 8.45
CA VAL A 129 -1.89 -1.23 7.60
C VAL A 129 -2.51 -0.01 8.29
N ALA A 130 -2.82 -0.10 9.58
CA ALA A 130 -3.32 1.04 10.35
C ALA A 130 -2.30 2.20 10.39
N TYR A 131 -1.00 1.89 10.51
CA TYR A 131 0.07 2.88 10.41
C TYR A 131 0.04 3.58 9.05
N VAL A 132 0.00 2.84 7.93
CA VAL A 132 -0.09 3.42 6.57
C VAL A 132 -1.30 4.35 6.44
N ILE A 133 -2.47 3.93 6.94
CA ILE A 133 -3.69 4.76 6.91
C ILE A 133 -3.49 6.04 7.72
N SER A 134 -2.87 5.95 8.91
CA SER A 134 -2.61 7.12 9.75
C SER A 134 -1.72 8.15 9.05
N GLN A 135 -0.66 7.71 8.37
CA GLN A 135 0.24 8.59 7.62
C GLN A 135 -0.48 9.25 6.45
N ARG A 136 -1.25 8.49 5.68
CA ARG A 136 -2.02 9.00 4.55
C ARG A 136 -3.12 9.97 4.98
N LEU A 137 -3.78 9.72 6.11
CA LEU A 137 -4.79 10.61 6.67
C LEU A 137 -4.16 11.94 7.13
N ARG A 138 -3.01 11.88 7.81
CA ARG A 138 -2.27 13.08 8.22
C ARG A 138 -1.87 13.91 6.99
N ALA A 139 -1.32 13.29 5.96
CA ALA A 139 -0.97 13.96 4.72
C ALA A 139 -2.19 14.62 4.03
N ALA A 140 -3.34 13.93 4.01
CA ALA A 140 -4.58 14.49 3.48
C ALA A 140 -5.07 15.73 4.26
N PHE A 141 -5.00 15.70 5.60
CA PHE A 141 -5.34 16.87 6.42
C PHE A 141 -4.41 18.05 6.19
N THR A 142 -3.10 17.82 6.04
CA THR A 142 -2.13 18.87 5.70
C THR A 142 -2.51 19.55 4.37
N GLN A 143 -2.93 18.79 3.36
CA GLN A 143 -3.38 19.35 2.09
C GLN A 143 -4.69 20.14 2.19
N LEU A 144 -5.66 19.64 2.97
CA LEU A 144 -6.96 20.30 3.15
C LEU A 144 -6.83 21.63 3.89
N MET A 145 -5.92 21.72 4.87
CA MET A 145 -5.75 22.94 5.67
C MET A 145 -4.93 24.01 4.94
N GLY A 146 -4.27 23.70 3.83
CA GLY A 146 -3.38 24.63 3.11
C GLY A 146 -2.13 25.04 3.90
N VAL A 147 -1.86 24.40 5.04
CA VAL A 147 -0.73 24.70 5.91
C VAL A 147 0.13 23.45 6.02
N ALA A 148 1.35 23.51 5.49
CA ALA A 148 2.39 22.56 5.87
C ALA A 148 2.55 22.63 7.39
N TYR A 149 2.25 21.54 8.09
CA TYR A 149 2.56 21.43 9.51
C TYR A 149 4.09 21.45 9.60
N GLN A 150 4.66 22.58 10.01
CA GLN A 150 6.06 22.65 10.38
C GLN A 150 6.14 22.31 11.87
N ASP A 151 6.88 21.25 12.18
CA ASP A 151 7.26 20.89 13.54
C ASP A 151 8.02 22.03 14.24
#